data_AF-A0A9E6ACI9-F1
#
_entry.id   AF-A0A9E6ACI9-F1
#
_cell.length_a   1.000
_cell.length_b   1.000
_cell.length_c   1.000
_cell.angle_alpha   90.00
_cell.angle_beta   90.00
_cell.angle_gamma   90.00
#
_symmetry.space_group_name_H-M   'P 1'
#
loop_
_entity.id
_entity.type
_entity.pdbx_description
1 polymer ?
#
loop_
_entity_poly.entity_id
_entity_poly.type
_entity_poly.pdbx_seq_one_letter_code
_entity_poly.pdbx_strand_id
1 'polypeptide(L)' 'IACTVITFSDQSDLFTSACAFPYLGARVLYIPAYYFGWRPWRSLIWFAGFIATTLILLAALF' A
#
# COMPACT_ATOMS: atom_id res chain seq x y z
N ILE A 1 -5.12 -8.88 -0.93
CA ILE A 1 -5.97 -8.86 -2.14
C ILE A 1 -5.29 -8.21 -3.35
N ALA A 2 -4.72 -7.00 -3.24
CA ALA A 2 -4.16 -6.32 -4.42
C ALA A 2 -2.99 -7.10 -5.07
N CYS A 3 -1.99 -7.50 -4.29
CA CYS A 3 -0.89 -8.35 -4.79
C CYS A 3 -1.39 -9.68 -5.37
N THR A 4 -2.36 -10.34 -4.71
CA THR A 4 -2.89 -11.61 -5.21
C THR A 4 -3.62 -11.45 -6.54
N VAL A 5 -4.29 -10.32 -6.78
CA VAL A 5 -4.95 -10.02 -8.07
C VAL A 5 -3.91 -9.95 -9.18
N ILE A 6 -2.90 -9.08 -9.05
CA ILE A 6 -1.87 -8.88 -10.09
C ILE A 6 -0.98 -10.11 -10.31
N THR A 7 -0.80 -10.95 -9.28
CA THR A 7 0.00 -12.18 -9.42
C THR A 7 -0.78 -13.26 -10.17
N PHE A 8 -2.08 -13.45 -9.89
CA PHE A 8 -2.88 -14.44 -10.60
C PHE A 8 -3.35 -13.98 -11.98
N SER A 9 -3.41 -12.67 -12.24
CA SER A 9 -3.64 -12.14 -13.58
C SER A 9 -2.37 -12.04 -14.44
N ASP A 10 -1.20 -12.40 -13.88
CA ASP A 10 0.12 -12.26 -14.53
C ASP A 10 0.42 -10.82 -14.99
N GLN A 11 -0.07 -9.83 -14.25
CA GLN A 11 0.08 -8.38 -14.48
C GLN A 11 1.01 -7.74 -13.43
N SER A 12 1.98 -8.52 -12.93
CA SER A 12 2.97 -8.01 -11.98
C SER A 12 4.10 -7.32 -12.75
N ASP A 13 4.41 -6.06 -12.38
CA ASP A 13 5.43 -5.25 -13.04
C ASP A 13 6.17 -4.36 -12.02
N LEU A 14 7.18 -3.63 -12.49
CA LEU A 14 7.94 -2.66 -11.70
C LEU A 14 7.03 -1.62 -11.04
N PHE A 15 5.97 -1.15 -11.71
CA PHE A 15 5.05 -0.17 -11.13
C PHE A 15 4.29 -0.73 -9.90
N THR A 16 3.70 -1.91 -10.03
CA THR A 16 2.91 -2.53 -8.95
C THR A 16 3.82 -2.98 -7.80
N SER A 17 5.04 -3.41 -8.12
CA SER A 17 6.10 -3.72 -7.14
C SER A 17 6.54 -2.48 -6.37
N ALA A 18 6.78 -1.35 -7.06
CA ALA A 18 7.13 -0.08 -6.43
C ALA A 18 6.01 0.42 -5.50
N CYS A 19 4.74 0.21 -5.85
CA CYS A 19 3.60 0.53 -4.99
C CYS A 19 3.48 -0.38 -3.76
N ALA A 20 3.91 -1.65 -3.86
CA ALA A 20 3.81 -2.60 -2.76
C ALA A 20 4.71 -2.24 -1.57
N PHE A 21 5.86 -1.61 -1.80
CA PHE A 21 6.79 -1.21 -0.72
C PHE A 21 6.22 -0.11 0.20
N PRO A 22 5.66 1.01 -0.30
CA PRO A 22 4.93 1.98 0.51
C PRO A 22 3.78 1.37 1.30
N TYR A 23 3.04 0.41 0.72
CA TYR A 23 2.01 -0.32 1.44
C TYR A 23 2.60 -1.09 2.63
N LEU A 24 3.67 -1.84 2.42
CA LEU A 24 4.35 -2.59 3.48
C LEU A 24 4.90 -1.66 4.57
N GLY A 25 5.60 -0.59 4.16
CA GLY A 25 6.14 0.42 5.07
C GLY A 25 5.04 1.10 5.89
N ALA A 26 3.90 1.41 5.27
CA ALA A 26 2.75 1.96 5.96
C ALA A 26 2.22 1.00 7.04
N ARG A 27 2.14 -0.31 6.77
CA ARG A 27 1.70 -1.29 7.78
C ARG A 27 2.64 -1.35 8.99
N VAL A 28 3.95 -1.32 8.75
CA VAL A 28 4.94 -1.34 9.82
C VAL A 28 4.92 -0.04 10.62
N LEU A 29 4.89 1.12 9.95
CA LEU A 29 4.96 2.44 10.58
C LEU A 29 3.65 2.83 11.29
N TYR A 30 2.52 2.25 10.89
CA TYR A 30 1.23 2.54 11.51
C TYR A 30 1.21 2.12 12.99
N ILE A 31 1.78 0.96 13.33
CA ILE A 31 1.81 0.43 14.70
C ILE A 31 2.51 1.38 15.69
N PRO A 32 3.78 1.79 15.48
CA PRO A 32 4.44 2.75 16.36
C PRO A 32 3.75 4.11 16.34
N ALA A 33 3.15 4.54 15.23
CA ALA A 33 2.39 5.78 15.20
C ALA A 33 1.15 5.77 16.13
N TYR A 34 0.54 4.60 16.37
CA TYR A 34 -0.48 4.44 17.42
C TYR A 34 0.13 4.52 18.81
N TYR A 35 1.21 3.78 19.03
CA TYR A 35 1.87 3.70 20.32
C TYR A 35 2.36 5.08 20.80
N PHE A 36 3.02 5.83 19.93
CA PHE A 36 3.52 7.18 20.24
C PHE A 36 2.46 8.27 20.10
N GLY A 37 1.21 7.93 19.76
CA GLY A 37 0.11 8.89 19.69
C GLY A 37 0.27 9.97 18.61
N TRP A 38 1.02 9.70 17.53
CA TRP A 38 1.34 10.70 16.51
C TRP A 38 0.08 11.22 15.79
N ARG A 39 -0.16 12.54 15.88
CA ARG A 39 -1.21 13.27 15.15
C ARG A 39 -0.55 14.39 14.33
N PRO A 40 -0.84 14.54 13.02
CA PRO A 40 -1.83 13.82 12.20
C PRO A 40 -1.28 12.56 11.49
N TRP A 41 -0.03 12.15 11.78
CA TRP A 41 0.71 11.16 10.98
C TRP A 41 0.02 9.82 10.82
N ARG A 42 -0.77 9.35 11.81
CA ARG A 42 -1.59 8.14 11.65
C ARG A 42 -2.44 8.18 10.37
N SER A 43 -3.11 9.30 10.10
CA SER A 43 -3.98 9.43 8.92
C SER A 43 -3.18 9.45 7.62
N LEU A 44 -2.03 10.13 7.61
CA LEU A 44 -1.17 10.20 6.42
C LEU A 44 -0.53 8.84 6.08
N ILE A 45 -0.08 8.09 7.10
CA ILE A 45 0.46 6.74 6.93
C ILE A 45 -0.61 5.80 6.39
N TRP A 46 -1.82 5.86 6.95
CA TRP A 46 -2.95 5.08 6.45
C TRP A 46 -3.26 5.42 4.99
N PHE A 47 -3.28 6.71 4.65
CA PHE A 47 -3.59 7.18 3.31
C PHE A 47 -2.54 6.75 2.27
N ALA A 48 -1.26 6.70 2.64
CA ALA A 48 -0.21 6.16 1.77
C ALA A 48 -0.46 4.68 1.41
N GLY A 49 -0.82 3.85 2.41
CA GLY A 49 -1.20 2.45 2.17
C GLY A 49 -2.48 2.31 1.33
N PHE A 50 -3.43 3.24 1.51
CA PHE A 50 -4.65 3.29 0.69
C PHE A 50 -4.31 3.60 -0.78
N ILE A 51 -3.54 4.65 -1.06
CA ILE A 51 -3.13 5.01 -2.43
C ILE A 51 -2.39 3.84 -3.10
N ALA A 52 -1.43 3.22 -2.40
CA ALA A 52 -0.68 2.09 -2.94
C ALA A 52 -1.61 0.94 -3.37
N THR A 53 -2.59 0.60 -2.52
CA THR A 53 -3.56 -0.47 -2.84
C THR A 53 -4.43 -0.08 -4.03
N THR A 54 -4.93 1.15 -4.07
CA THR A 54 -5.78 1.66 -5.16
C THR A 54 -5.02 1.66 -6.49
N LEU A 55 -3.77 2.12 -6.51
CA LEU A 55 -2.96 2.13 -7.73
C LEU A 55 -2.69 0.71 -8.27
N ILE A 56 -2.41 -0.26 -7.38
CA ILE A 56 -2.21 -1.65 -7.81
C ILE A 56 -3.50 -2.22 -8.41
N LEU A 57 -4.66 -1.96 -7.80
CA LEU A 57 -5.94 -2.45 -8.32
C LEU A 57 -6.34 -1.75 -9.63
N LEU A 58 -6.02 -0.47 -9.79
CA LEU A 58 -6.23 0.24 -11.06
C LEU A 58 -5.32 -0.29 -12.16
N ALA A 59 -4.06 -0.61 -11.84
CA ALA A 59 -3.14 -1.24 -12.79
C ALA A 59 -3.65 -2.59 -13.28
N ALA A 60 -4.37 -3.34 -12.43
CA ALA A 60 -4.94 -4.64 -12.80
C ALA A 60 -6.14 -4.55 -13.80
N LEU A 61 -6.60 -3.35 -14.14
CA LEU A 61 -7.68 -3.14 -15.11
C LEU A 61 -7.19 -3.10 -16.57
N PHE A 62 -5.88 -3.08 -16.79
CA PHE A 62 -5.23 -2.97 -18.09
C PHE A 62 -4.19 -4.08 -18.25
#